data_AF-A0A317WLR5-F1
#
_entry.id   AF-A0A317WLR5-F1
#
_cell.length_a   1.000
_cell.length_b   1.000
_cell.length_c   1.000
_cell.angle_alpha   90.00
_cell.angle_beta   90.00
_cell.angle_gamma   90.00
#
_symmetry.space_group_name_H-M   'P 1'
#
loop_
_entity.id
_entity.type
_entity.pdbx_description
1 polymer ?
#
loop_
_entity_poly.entity_id
_entity_poly.type
_entity_poly.pdbx_seq_one_letter_code
_entity_poly.pdbx_strand_id
1 'polypeptide(L)'
;MSHPGSHCDVEDWPIALSGRASTISSSTSSSSAIGYSTSPTLPPALSRTASSIGSQSRQASCFSLYDDVCRLPLNDSVTIAFVRSGKLFKLRYTYIDIRKDASGSLKCFELGGGVGQQTPLIHTFNGTKLPVPHLEHPKLPNEPSLRISFMDEQTVQSAQTVFTTQISYTFDEWKDCVQFQELILRSKLVFIAGIAEAKSKGRGEECMSQNLRVLRGHNGKEVLLFFANSQRKDLKRYVHIPVNCIDSFKPGKKAGKPVVLQLQPNFDLLTQMRTLNILFLDDLDRQAFCEFLAERIK
;
A
#
# COMPACT_ATOMS: atom_id res chain seq x y z
N MET A 1 -13.07 4.82 38.94
CA MET A 1 -13.50 3.79 37.98
C MET A 1 -12.67 3.94 36.73
N SER A 2 -11.73 3.03 36.53
CA SER A 2 -10.72 3.06 35.47
C SER A 2 -11.22 2.27 34.26
N HIS A 3 -11.50 2.96 33.15
CA HIS A 3 -11.75 2.32 31.85
C HIS A 3 -10.43 1.83 31.25
N PRO A 4 -10.35 0.62 30.69
CA PRO A 4 -9.20 0.20 29.91
C PRO A 4 -9.31 0.85 28.53
N GLY A 5 -8.53 1.90 28.30
CA GLY A 5 -8.38 2.49 26.97
C GLY A 5 -7.62 1.52 26.09
N SER A 6 -8.26 1.01 25.04
CA SER A 6 -7.55 0.30 23.97
C SER A 6 -6.61 1.30 23.29
N HIS A 7 -5.32 1.18 23.59
CA HIS A 7 -4.25 1.84 22.89
C HIS A 7 -4.32 1.42 21.42
N CYS A 8 -4.77 2.30 20.54
CA CYS A 8 -4.77 2.07 19.11
C CYS A 8 -3.74 3.03 18.54
N ASP A 9 -2.50 2.58 18.46
CA ASP A 9 -1.38 3.36 17.92
C ASP A 9 -1.63 3.72 16.46
N VAL A 10 -1.50 5.00 16.13
CA VAL A 10 -1.69 5.58 14.79
C VAL A 10 -0.45 5.34 13.90
N GLU A 11 0.58 4.67 14.41
CA GLU A 11 1.70 4.17 13.61
C GLU A 11 1.37 2.90 12.82
N ASP A 12 0.26 2.23 13.15
CA ASP A 12 -0.16 0.95 12.57
C ASP A 12 -1.09 1.13 11.35
N TRP A 13 -0.67 1.94 10.37
CA TRP A 13 -1.33 1.94 9.06
C TRP A 13 -0.54 1.11 8.03
N PRO A 14 -1.17 0.13 7.35
CA PRO A 14 -2.60 -0.21 7.40
C PRO A 14 -2.97 -0.85 8.74
N ILE A 15 -4.22 -0.62 9.18
CA ILE A 15 -4.78 -1.13 10.45
C ILE A 15 -4.28 -2.54 10.72
N ALA A 16 -3.43 -2.69 11.73
CA ALA A 16 -3.05 -4.02 12.19
C ALA A 16 -4.33 -4.77 12.60
N LEU A 17 -4.43 -6.02 12.17
CA LEU A 17 -5.44 -6.94 12.70
C LEU A 17 -5.17 -7.05 14.20
N SER A 18 -6.17 -6.76 15.04
CA SER A 18 -6.11 -7.12 16.45
C SER A 18 -6.12 -8.65 16.55
N GLY A 19 -4.94 -9.25 16.47
CA GLY A 19 -4.71 -10.67 16.64
C GLY A 19 -4.93 -11.03 18.11
N ARG A 20 -5.95 -11.86 18.34
CA ARG A 20 -6.25 -12.56 19.59
C ARG A 20 -4.93 -12.95 20.29
N ALA A 21 -4.65 -12.35 21.45
CA ALA A 21 -3.53 -12.73 22.29
C ALA A 21 -3.65 -14.22 22.64
N SER A 22 -2.88 -15.06 21.97
CA SER A 22 -2.69 -16.44 22.36
C SER A 22 -1.78 -16.45 23.57
N THR A 23 -2.37 -16.86 24.69
CA THR A 23 -1.74 -17.08 25.98
C THR A 23 -0.42 -17.84 25.83
N ILE A 24 0.67 -17.20 26.21
CA ILE A 24 1.97 -17.84 26.41
C ILE A 24 1.73 -18.94 27.45
N SER A 25 1.86 -20.19 27.03
CA SER A 25 1.99 -21.32 27.96
C SER A 25 3.47 -21.64 28.06
N SER A 26 4.08 -21.11 29.12
CA SER A 26 5.35 -21.57 29.66
C SER A 26 5.16 -22.98 30.22
N SER A 27 5.93 -23.94 29.73
CA SER A 27 6.32 -25.09 30.53
C SER A 27 7.75 -25.50 30.20
N THR A 28 8.56 -25.44 31.24
CA THR A 28 9.93 -25.93 31.35
C THR A 28 9.91 -27.43 31.62
N SER A 29 10.74 -28.19 30.92
CA SER A 29 11.46 -29.33 31.52
C SER A 29 12.61 -29.76 30.63
N SER A 30 13.81 -29.46 31.10
CA SER A 30 15.08 -30.10 30.75
C SER A 30 15.04 -31.61 31.02
N SER A 31 15.57 -32.41 30.10
CA SER A 31 16.23 -33.69 30.39
C SER A 31 17.16 -34.09 29.26
N SER A 32 18.46 -34.08 29.55
CA SER A 32 19.54 -34.72 28.80
C SER A 32 19.45 -36.25 28.92
N ALA A 33 19.56 -36.97 27.80
CA ALA A 33 19.93 -38.38 27.81
C ALA A 33 20.69 -38.73 26.53
N ILE A 34 21.99 -39.01 26.71
CA ILE A 34 22.87 -39.69 25.76
C ILE A 34 22.52 -41.18 25.83
N GLY A 35 22.32 -41.82 24.68
CA GLY A 35 22.07 -43.26 24.61
C GLY A 35 22.39 -43.80 23.22
N TYR A 36 23.59 -44.37 23.09
CA TYR A 36 24.04 -45.16 21.95
C TYR A 36 23.24 -46.48 21.87
N SER A 37 22.71 -46.83 20.69
CA SER A 37 22.62 -48.23 20.26
C SER A 37 22.32 -48.33 18.76
N THR A 38 22.86 -49.40 18.19
CA THR A 38 23.17 -49.74 16.80
C THR A 38 22.07 -50.52 16.05
N SER A 39 21.89 -50.16 14.75
CA SER A 39 21.64 -51.01 13.56
C SER A 39 20.29 -51.78 13.41
N PRO A 40 19.91 -52.29 12.19
CA PRO A 40 20.50 -52.17 10.85
C PRO A 40 19.52 -51.75 9.70
N THR A 41 20.14 -51.51 8.55
CA THR A 41 19.66 -51.26 7.17
C THR A 41 18.73 -52.32 6.55
N LEU A 42 17.71 -51.87 5.79
CA LEU A 42 17.10 -52.57 4.63
C LEU A 42 16.64 -51.54 3.54
N PRO A 43 16.58 -51.94 2.25
CA PRO A 43 16.69 -51.06 1.07
C PRO A 43 15.33 -50.48 0.58
N PRO A 44 15.31 -49.46 -0.32
CA PRO A 44 14.05 -48.90 -0.83
C PRO A 44 13.47 -49.78 -1.95
N ALA A 45 12.19 -50.12 -1.82
CA ALA A 45 11.42 -50.77 -2.88
C ALA A 45 11.07 -49.77 -3.99
N LEU A 46 11.36 -50.16 -5.23
CA LEU A 46 10.92 -49.52 -6.47
C LEU A 46 9.44 -49.81 -6.74
N SER A 47 8.65 -48.79 -7.06
CA SER A 47 7.38 -48.88 -7.82
C SER A 47 7.12 -47.51 -8.47
N ARG A 48 7.53 -47.29 -9.73
CA ARG A 48 6.76 -47.45 -10.99
C ARG A 48 5.40 -46.71 -11.06
N THR A 49 5.48 -45.50 -11.60
CA THR A 49 4.63 -44.89 -12.66
C THR A 49 3.11 -45.02 -12.59
N ALA A 50 2.46 -43.88 -12.32
CA ALA A 50 1.22 -43.49 -12.97
C ALA A 50 1.35 -42.04 -13.47
N SER A 51 0.95 -41.84 -14.72
CA SER A 51 1.11 -40.66 -15.57
C SER A 51 0.18 -39.49 -15.22
N SER A 52 0.71 -38.25 -15.15
CA SER A 52 0.15 -37.06 -15.83
C SER A 52 0.91 -35.75 -15.50
N ILE A 53 1.33 -35.05 -16.56
CA ILE A 53 1.42 -33.59 -16.75
C ILE A 53 2.43 -32.78 -15.90
N GLY A 54 3.58 -32.48 -16.54
CA GLY A 54 3.99 -31.10 -16.83
C GLY A 54 4.60 -30.24 -15.72
N SER A 55 5.94 -30.27 -15.62
CA SER A 55 6.84 -29.20 -15.16
C SER A 55 6.44 -28.35 -13.94
N GLN A 56 6.66 -28.89 -12.74
CA GLN A 56 7.06 -28.07 -11.58
C GLN A 56 8.56 -28.24 -11.35
N SER A 57 9.36 -27.61 -12.21
CA SER A 57 10.81 -27.51 -12.00
C SER A 57 11.10 -26.37 -11.01
N ARG A 58 11.33 -26.75 -9.74
CA ARG A 58 12.05 -25.97 -8.71
C ARG A 58 11.47 -24.59 -8.38
N GLN A 59 10.32 -24.57 -7.72
CA GLN A 59 9.79 -23.36 -7.05
C GLN A 59 10.11 -23.34 -5.54
N ALA A 60 11.24 -23.94 -5.13
CA ALA A 60 11.64 -24.04 -3.74
C ALA A 60 13.15 -23.79 -3.61
N SER A 61 13.54 -22.55 -3.23
CA SER A 61 14.75 -22.31 -2.42
C SER A 61 15.00 -20.84 -2.00
N CYS A 62 14.06 -19.90 -2.12
CA CYS A 62 14.29 -18.53 -1.60
C CYS A 62 13.10 -17.87 -0.88
N PHE A 63 11.94 -18.52 -0.80
CA PHE A 63 10.74 -17.90 -0.23
C PHE A 63 10.10 -18.77 0.84
N SER A 64 9.64 -18.12 1.91
CA SER A 64 9.05 -18.75 3.09
C SER A 64 7.70 -19.37 2.75
N LEU A 65 7.40 -20.55 3.33
CA LEU A 65 6.10 -21.23 3.21
C LEU A 65 4.92 -20.42 3.78
N TYR A 66 5.20 -19.32 4.48
CA TYR A 66 4.21 -18.47 5.16
C TYR A 66 3.89 -17.16 4.42
N ASP A 67 4.42 -16.96 3.22
CA ASP A 67 4.20 -15.72 2.48
C ASP A 67 2.85 -15.75 1.74
N ASP A 68 2.03 -14.72 1.96
CA ASP A 68 0.77 -14.48 1.26
C ASP A 68 1.09 -13.89 -0.12
N VAL A 69 0.71 -14.60 -1.19
CA VAL A 69 0.99 -14.22 -2.57
C VAL A 69 -0.32 -13.95 -3.29
N CYS A 70 -0.55 -12.69 -3.65
CA CYS A 70 -1.68 -12.29 -4.47
C CYS A 70 -1.20 -11.92 -5.87
N ARG A 71 -1.66 -12.67 -6.88
CA ARG A 71 -1.39 -12.35 -8.29
C ARG A 71 -2.41 -11.33 -8.79
N LEU A 72 -1.92 -10.21 -9.29
CA LEU A 72 -2.72 -9.27 -10.06
C LEU A 72 -2.57 -9.63 -11.56
N PRO A 73 -3.58 -10.25 -12.18
CA PRO A 73 -3.62 -10.39 -13.63
C PRO A 73 -3.87 -9.01 -14.25
N LEU A 74 -3.06 -8.64 -15.24
CA LEU A 74 -3.19 -7.37 -15.93
C LEU A 74 -4.00 -7.55 -17.22
N ASN A 75 -4.86 -6.59 -17.52
CA ASN A 75 -5.49 -6.45 -18.82
C ASN A 75 -4.46 -5.76 -19.72
N ASP A 76 -3.83 -6.54 -20.60
CA ASP A 76 -2.65 -6.20 -21.41
C ASP A 76 -1.32 -6.25 -20.66
N SER A 77 -0.97 -5.19 -19.94
CA SER A 77 0.36 -5.04 -19.37
C SER A 77 0.52 -3.90 -18.37
N VAL A 78 1.63 -3.95 -17.64
CA VAL A 78 2.17 -2.83 -16.88
C VAL A 78 3.52 -2.46 -17.48
N THR A 79 3.73 -1.17 -17.69
CA THR A 79 5.05 -0.63 -18.02
C THR A 79 5.70 -0.14 -16.73
N ILE A 80 6.84 -0.71 -16.38
CA ILE A 80 7.69 -0.14 -15.33
C ILE A 80 8.70 0.81 -15.93
N ALA A 81 8.97 1.91 -15.24
CA ALA A 81 9.99 2.86 -15.60
C ALA A 81 10.88 3.22 -14.40
N PHE A 82 12.20 3.23 -14.63
CA PHE A 82 13.20 3.59 -13.63
C PHE A 82 14.44 4.20 -14.30
N VAL A 83 15.21 4.99 -13.54
CA VAL A 83 16.45 5.61 -14.03
C VAL A 83 17.65 4.89 -13.43
N ARG A 84 18.62 4.55 -14.27
CA ARG A 84 19.91 4.00 -13.84
C ARG A 84 21.04 4.60 -14.67
N SER A 85 22.07 5.11 -13.99
CA SER A 85 23.22 5.76 -14.63
C SER A 85 22.82 6.86 -15.63
N GLY A 86 21.82 7.67 -15.26
CA GLY A 86 21.30 8.76 -16.10
C GLY A 86 20.46 8.32 -17.31
N LYS A 87 20.21 7.01 -17.48
CA LYS A 87 19.39 6.47 -18.57
C LYS A 87 18.03 6.00 -18.04
N LEU A 88 16.97 6.35 -18.75
CA LEU A 88 15.61 5.88 -18.47
C LEU A 88 15.42 4.49 -19.09
N PHE A 89 15.03 3.53 -18.27
CA PHE A 89 14.66 2.19 -18.70
C PHE A 89 13.15 2.04 -18.62
N LYS A 90 12.55 1.41 -19.64
CA LYS A 90 11.13 1.04 -19.66
C LYS A 90 11.01 -0.44 -20.00
N LEU A 91 10.35 -1.19 -19.13
CA LEU A 91 10.15 -2.63 -19.29
C LEU A 91 8.67 -2.95 -19.15
N ARG A 92 8.19 -3.95 -19.90
CA ARG A 92 6.78 -4.31 -19.96
C ARG A 92 6.58 -5.71 -19.39
N TYR A 93 5.59 -5.86 -18.50
CA TYR A 93 5.25 -7.10 -17.82
C TYR A 93 3.75 -7.37 -17.92
N THR A 94 3.36 -8.63 -17.79
CA THR A 94 1.96 -9.08 -17.96
C THR A 94 1.29 -9.49 -16.64
N TYR A 95 2.06 -9.63 -15.57
CA TYR A 95 1.50 -9.80 -14.22
C TYR A 95 2.42 -9.21 -13.14
N ILE A 96 1.83 -8.98 -11.97
CA ILE A 96 2.54 -8.63 -10.74
C ILE A 96 2.08 -9.58 -9.64
N ASP A 97 3.02 -10.32 -9.06
CA ASP A 97 2.80 -11.07 -7.84
C ASP A 97 3.16 -10.19 -6.64
N ILE A 98 2.17 -9.88 -5.81
CA ILE A 98 2.29 -9.06 -4.61
C ILE A 98 2.50 -9.99 -3.42
N ARG A 99 3.67 -9.90 -2.79
CA ARG A 99 4.05 -10.78 -1.69
C ARG A 99 4.03 -10.04 -0.37
N LYS A 100 3.34 -10.61 0.61
CA LYS A 100 3.24 -10.11 1.97
C LYS A 100 3.70 -11.16 2.96
N ASP A 101 4.26 -10.71 4.09
CA ASP A 101 4.56 -11.60 5.19
C ASP A 101 3.31 -11.97 5.99
N ALA A 102 3.47 -12.85 6.98
CA ALA A 102 2.39 -13.28 7.85
C ALA A 102 1.74 -12.15 8.67
N SER A 103 2.45 -11.04 8.90
CA SER A 103 1.89 -9.84 9.56
C SER A 103 1.05 -8.98 8.60
N GLY A 104 1.14 -9.24 7.29
CA GLY A 104 0.51 -8.46 6.24
C GLY A 104 1.39 -7.33 5.69
N SER A 105 2.64 -7.24 6.14
CA SER A 105 3.61 -6.27 5.65
C SER A 105 4.10 -6.65 4.26
N LEU A 106 4.28 -5.65 3.40
CA LEU A 106 4.69 -5.87 2.02
C LEU A 106 6.18 -6.24 1.96
N LYS A 107 6.50 -7.39 1.36
CA LYS A 107 7.86 -7.88 1.21
C LYS A 107 8.45 -7.48 -0.13
N CYS A 108 7.77 -7.86 -1.21
CA CYS A 108 8.21 -7.56 -2.56
C CYS A 108 7.09 -7.65 -3.59
N PHE A 109 7.37 -7.08 -4.75
CA PHE A 109 6.66 -7.38 -5.99
C PHE A 109 7.55 -8.23 -6.89
N GLU A 110 6.97 -9.26 -7.48
CA GLU A 110 7.62 -10.06 -8.52
C GLU A 110 6.88 -9.82 -9.84
N LEU A 111 7.58 -9.19 -10.79
CA LEU A 111 7.07 -8.89 -12.10
C LEU A 111 7.55 -9.93 -13.10
N GLY A 112 6.63 -10.48 -13.88
CA GLY A 112 6.95 -11.51 -14.87
C GLY A 112 6.12 -11.44 -16.15
N GLY A 113 6.41 -12.41 -17.03
CA GLY A 113 5.80 -12.52 -18.35
C GLY A 113 6.19 -11.40 -19.32
N GLY A 114 7.33 -10.74 -19.09
CA GLY A 114 7.91 -9.80 -20.03
C GLY A 114 8.48 -10.52 -21.26
N VAL A 115 8.21 -9.99 -22.46
CA VAL A 115 8.69 -10.56 -23.72
C VAL A 115 10.22 -10.59 -23.73
N GLY A 116 10.81 -11.77 -23.94
CA GLY A 116 12.27 -11.95 -23.95
C GLY A 116 12.93 -11.95 -22.57
N GLN A 117 12.18 -11.90 -21.48
CA GLN A 117 12.72 -11.98 -20.13
C GLN A 117 12.62 -13.41 -19.59
N GLN A 118 13.76 -13.99 -19.20
CA GLN A 118 13.81 -15.33 -18.60
C GLN A 118 13.74 -15.31 -17.07
N THR A 119 14.07 -14.18 -16.45
CA THR A 119 14.05 -14.00 -14.99
C THR A 119 13.08 -12.89 -14.62
N PRO A 120 12.29 -13.06 -13.55
CA PRO A 120 11.42 -11.99 -13.08
C PRO A 120 12.23 -10.81 -12.56
N LEU A 121 11.59 -9.64 -12.53
CA LEU A 121 12.11 -8.47 -11.84
C LEU A 121 11.49 -8.41 -10.45
N ILE A 122 12.33 -8.42 -9.43
CA ILE A 122 11.92 -8.42 -8.02
C ILE A 122 12.15 -7.02 -7.47
N HIS A 123 11.11 -6.41 -6.94
CA HIS A 123 11.16 -5.13 -6.26
C HIS A 123 10.90 -5.37 -4.77
N THR A 124 11.94 -5.23 -3.95
CA THR A 124 11.93 -5.55 -2.51
C THR A 124 11.78 -4.29 -1.68
N PHE A 125 10.95 -4.40 -0.64
CA PHE A 125 10.75 -3.38 0.38
C PHE A 125 11.55 -3.76 1.62
N ASN A 126 12.50 -2.90 1.99
CA ASN A 126 13.40 -3.16 3.14
C ASN A 126 12.84 -2.61 4.46
N GLY A 127 11.69 -1.92 4.42
CA GLY A 127 11.06 -1.29 5.58
C GLY A 127 9.97 -2.16 6.21
N THR A 128 9.82 -2.06 7.53
CA THR A 128 8.70 -2.66 8.27
C THR A 128 7.38 -1.92 8.06
N LYS A 129 7.44 -0.67 7.59
CA LYS A 129 6.26 0.15 7.33
C LYS A 129 5.77 -0.02 5.90
N LEU A 130 4.47 -0.26 5.75
CA LEU A 130 3.86 -0.36 4.43
C LEU A 130 4.06 0.95 3.65
N PRO A 131 4.69 0.92 2.48
CA PRO A 131 4.87 2.13 1.69
C PRO A 131 3.51 2.57 1.13
N VAL A 132 3.18 3.85 1.32
CA VAL A 132 1.96 4.42 0.75
C VAL A 132 2.23 4.74 -0.73
N PRO A 133 1.57 4.06 -1.68
CA PRO A 133 1.77 4.33 -3.09
C PRO A 133 1.26 5.73 -3.45
N HIS A 134 2.05 6.46 -4.21
CA HIS A 134 1.63 7.67 -4.87
C HIS A 134 0.82 7.30 -6.11
N LEU A 135 -0.47 7.61 -6.08
CA LEU A 135 -1.37 7.39 -7.20
C LEU A 135 -1.55 8.69 -7.96
N GLU A 136 -1.08 8.70 -9.19
CA GLU A 136 -1.30 9.78 -10.14
C GLU A 136 -2.49 9.42 -11.01
N HIS A 137 -3.60 10.11 -10.73
CA HIS A 137 -4.78 10.10 -11.55
C HIS A 137 -4.70 11.25 -12.58
N PRO A 138 -4.87 10.97 -13.88
CA PRO A 138 -4.86 11.98 -14.92
C PRO A 138 -6.05 12.91 -14.71
N LYS A 139 -5.80 14.22 -14.74
CA LYS A 139 -6.83 15.25 -14.57
C LYS A 139 -7.20 15.91 -15.89
N LEU A 140 -6.34 15.76 -16.89
CA LEU A 140 -6.58 16.21 -18.24
C LEU A 140 -6.70 15.00 -19.17
N PRO A 141 -7.55 15.07 -20.23
CA PRO A 141 -7.76 13.97 -21.17
C PRO A 141 -6.48 13.43 -21.85
N ASN A 142 -5.41 14.24 -21.89
CA ASN A 142 -4.16 13.93 -22.58
C ASN A 142 -2.97 13.67 -21.63
N GLU A 143 -3.20 13.59 -20.32
CA GLU A 143 -2.13 13.29 -19.37
C GLU A 143 -1.77 11.79 -19.40
N PRO A 144 -0.46 11.44 -19.41
CA PRO A 144 -0.03 10.06 -19.44
C PRO A 144 -0.38 9.35 -18.12
N SER A 145 -1.46 8.59 -18.19
CA SER A 145 -1.78 7.32 -17.51
C SER A 145 -1.32 7.14 -16.06
N LEU A 146 -2.33 6.98 -15.20
CA LEU A 146 -2.44 5.94 -14.17
C LEU A 146 -1.12 5.38 -13.65
N ARG A 147 -0.40 6.22 -12.91
CA ARG A 147 0.93 5.89 -12.42
C ARG A 147 0.90 5.63 -10.93
N ILE A 148 1.54 4.54 -10.52
CA ILE A 148 1.86 4.28 -9.13
C ILE A 148 3.37 4.36 -8.92
N SER A 149 3.80 5.18 -7.97
CA SER A 149 5.20 5.32 -7.59
C SER A 149 5.36 5.32 -6.07
N PHE A 150 6.60 5.20 -5.61
CA PHE A 150 6.96 5.24 -4.19
C PHE A 150 7.94 6.39 -3.94
N MET A 151 7.83 7.03 -2.77
CA MET A 151 8.67 8.18 -2.44
C MET A 151 10.14 7.80 -2.31
N ASP A 152 10.40 6.72 -1.59
CA ASP A 152 11.75 6.28 -1.29
C ASP A 152 12.25 5.35 -2.38
N GLU A 153 13.57 5.39 -2.63
CA GLU A 153 14.20 4.41 -3.49
C GLU A 153 14.07 3.00 -2.90
N GLN A 154 13.94 2.02 -3.79
CA GLN A 154 13.71 0.64 -3.39
C GLN A 154 14.71 -0.28 -4.05
N THR A 155 14.95 -1.44 -3.46
CA THR A 155 15.88 -2.43 -3.99
C THR A 155 15.20 -3.23 -5.10
N VAL A 156 15.80 -3.21 -6.28
CA VAL A 156 15.35 -3.96 -7.45
C VAL A 156 16.41 -4.99 -7.82
N GLN A 157 15.96 -6.21 -8.09
CA GLN A 157 16.78 -7.31 -8.57
C GLN A 157 16.25 -7.83 -9.90
N SER A 158 17.16 -8.03 -10.86
CA SER A 158 16.88 -8.73 -12.11
C SER A 158 18.04 -9.66 -12.42
N ALA A 159 17.75 -10.95 -12.57
CA ALA A 159 18.76 -12.01 -12.63
C ALA A 159 19.78 -11.89 -11.46
N GLN A 160 21.04 -11.62 -11.79
CA GLN A 160 22.15 -11.47 -10.83
C GLN A 160 22.43 -10.01 -10.45
N THR A 161 21.70 -9.05 -11.04
CA THR A 161 21.94 -7.62 -10.80
C THR A 161 20.99 -7.11 -9.73
N VAL A 162 21.54 -6.53 -8.66
CA VAL A 162 20.81 -5.81 -7.61
C VAL A 162 21.18 -4.33 -7.68
N PHE A 163 20.19 -3.45 -7.62
CA PHE A 163 20.39 -1.99 -7.63
C PHE A 163 19.25 -1.30 -6.89
N THR A 164 19.50 -0.07 -6.45
CA THR A 164 18.48 0.77 -5.81
C THR A 164 18.02 1.84 -6.80
N THR A 165 16.72 2.06 -6.92
CA THR A 165 16.15 3.07 -7.81
C THR A 165 14.75 3.47 -7.36
N GLN A 166 14.29 4.63 -7.82
CA GLN A 166 12.88 5.01 -7.73
C GLN A 166 12.14 4.42 -8.94
N ILE A 167 11.28 3.45 -8.68
CA ILE A 167 10.50 2.76 -9.71
C ILE A 167 9.08 3.32 -9.79
N SER A 168 8.58 3.44 -11.02
CA SER A 168 7.20 3.80 -11.30
C SER A 168 6.52 2.73 -12.15
N TYR A 169 5.24 2.53 -11.88
CA TYR A 169 4.36 1.56 -12.54
C TYR A 169 3.30 2.34 -13.31
N THR A 170 3.29 2.21 -14.62
CA THR A 170 2.29 2.80 -15.50
C THR A 170 1.37 1.71 -16.00
N PHE A 171 0.07 1.87 -15.72
CA PHE A 171 -0.98 0.94 -16.10
C PHE A 171 -1.72 1.47 -17.32
N ASP A 172 -2.15 0.54 -18.17
CA ASP A 172 -2.98 0.86 -19.34
C ASP A 172 -4.44 1.10 -18.91
N GLU A 173 -4.93 0.32 -17.93
CA GLU A 173 -6.32 0.36 -17.44
C GLU A 173 -6.46 0.91 -16.01
N TRP A 174 -7.51 1.71 -15.76
CA TRP A 174 -7.79 2.29 -14.43
C TRP A 174 -8.06 1.22 -13.39
N LYS A 175 -8.79 0.19 -13.80
CA LYS A 175 -9.14 -0.93 -12.95
C LYS A 175 -7.89 -1.60 -12.38
N ASP A 176 -6.89 -1.85 -13.20
CA ASP A 176 -5.66 -2.53 -12.78
C ASP A 176 -4.83 -1.65 -11.84
N CYS A 177 -4.78 -0.34 -12.13
CA CYS A 177 -4.13 0.64 -11.27
C CYS A 177 -4.76 0.69 -9.88
N VAL A 178 -6.10 0.77 -9.81
CA VAL A 178 -6.85 0.77 -8.56
C VAL A 178 -6.66 -0.56 -7.82
N GLN A 179 -6.84 -1.69 -8.49
CA GLN A 179 -6.66 -3.01 -7.88
C GLN A 179 -5.25 -3.19 -7.31
N PHE A 180 -4.22 -2.74 -8.03
CA PHE A 180 -2.85 -2.77 -7.52
C PHE A 180 -2.70 -2.00 -6.21
N GLN A 181 -3.21 -0.78 -6.14
CA GLN A 181 -3.21 0.01 -4.90
C GLN A 181 -4.00 -0.68 -3.78
N GLU A 182 -5.21 -1.18 -4.09
CA GLU A 182 -6.07 -1.81 -3.09
C GLU A 182 -5.41 -3.06 -2.49
N LEU A 183 -4.73 -3.85 -3.31
CA LEU A 183 -3.97 -5.02 -2.87
C LEU A 183 -2.77 -4.62 -2.01
N ILE A 184 -2.04 -3.55 -2.36
CA ILE A 184 -0.95 -3.02 -1.55
C ILE A 184 -1.47 -2.56 -0.18
N LEU A 185 -2.49 -1.70 -0.16
CA LEU A 185 -2.98 -1.03 1.05
C LEU A 185 -3.99 -1.86 1.86
N ARG A 186 -4.43 -3.01 1.34
CA ARG A 186 -5.56 -3.81 1.88
C ARG A 186 -6.79 -2.95 2.20
N SER A 187 -7.05 -1.97 1.35
CA SER A 187 -8.08 -0.95 1.54
C SER A 187 -8.69 -0.59 0.19
N LYS A 188 -10.02 -0.50 0.11
CA LYS A 188 -10.73 -0.12 -1.12
C LYS A 188 -10.66 1.38 -1.37
N LEU A 189 -10.46 1.78 -2.62
CA LEU A 189 -10.57 3.18 -3.02
C LEU A 189 -12.05 3.52 -3.22
N VAL A 190 -12.62 4.32 -2.32
CA VAL A 190 -14.06 4.68 -2.38
C VAL A 190 -14.30 6.07 -2.94
N PHE A 191 -13.27 6.92 -2.95
CA PHE A 191 -13.35 8.27 -3.52
C PHE A 191 -11.95 8.71 -3.98
N ILE A 192 -11.88 9.42 -5.10
CA ILE A 192 -10.70 10.12 -5.56
C ILE A 192 -11.12 11.45 -6.18
N ALA A 193 -10.32 12.50 -5.94
CA ALA A 193 -10.54 13.80 -6.52
C ALA A 193 -9.23 14.56 -6.71
N GLY A 194 -9.22 15.46 -7.70
CA GLY A 194 -8.15 16.40 -7.92
C GLY A 194 -8.25 17.61 -6.99
N ILE A 195 -7.27 17.81 -6.13
CA ILE A 195 -7.16 19.03 -5.32
C ILE A 195 -6.10 19.97 -5.87
N ALA A 196 -6.37 21.26 -5.81
CA ALA A 196 -5.45 22.33 -6.15
C ALA A 196 -4.62 22.72 -4.93
N GLU A 197 -5.27 22.73 -3.76
CA GLU A 197 -4.66 23.14 -2.52
C GLU A 197 -5.38 22.50 -1.33
N ALA A 198 -4.63 22.17 -0.28
CA ALA A 198 -5.20 21.93 1.04
C ALA A 198 -4.43 22.71 2.12
N LYS A 199 -5.12 23.55 2.89
CA LYS A 199 -4.53 24.44 3.90
C LYS A 199 -5.08 24.14 5.28
N SER A 200 -4.19 23.82 6.22
CA SER A 200 -4.55 23.66 7.63
C SER A 200 -4.30 24.93 8.43
N LYS A 201 -5.29 25.36 9.23
CA LYS A 201 -5.08 26.40 10.26
C LYS A 201 -4.58 25.75 11.54
N GLY A 202 -3.50 26.29 12.11
CA GLY A 202 -2.87 25.83 13.36
C GLY A 202 -1.48 25.18 13.17
N ARG A 203 -1.28 24.44 12.07
CA ARG A 203 -0.01 23.78 11.76
C ARG A 203 0.84 24.50 10.70
N GLY A 204 0.20 25.26 9.81
CA GLY A 204 0.90 25.94 8.71
C GLY A 204 1.37 24.99 7.61
N GLU A 205 0.68 23.87 7.40
CA GLU A 205 0.89 23.02 6.23
C GLU A 205 0.09 23.59 5.05
N GLU A 206 0.79 23.91 3.96
CA GLU A 206 0.22 24.28 2.66
C GLU A 206 0.46 23.12 1.70
N CYS A 207 -0.60 22.41 1.33
CA CYS A 207 -0.50 21.22 0.52
C CYS A 207 -0.54 21.57 -0.97
N MET A 208 0.41 21.01 -1.73
CA MET A 208 0.43 21.01 -3.19
C MET A 208 0.14 19.61 -3.76
N SER A 209 -0.70 18.81 -3.09
CA SER A 209 -0.98 17.47 -3.61
C SER A 209 -1.98 17.52 -4.74
N GLN A 210 -1.76 16.65 -5.72
CA GLN A 210 -2.65 16.53 -6.85
C GLN A 210 -3.91 15.73 -6.48
N ASN A 211 -3.84 14.67 -5.68
CA ASN A 211 -4.98 13.78 -5.47
C ASN A 211 -5.33 13.61 -3.99
N LEU A 212 -6.62 13.76 -3.70
CA LEU A 212 -7.26 13.38 -2.46
C LEU A 212 -7.93 12.02 -2.67
N ARG A 213 -7.70 11.08 -1.76
CA ARG A 213 -8.28 9.73 -1.80
C ARG A 213 -9.05 9.50 -0.51
N VAL A 214 -10.16 8.77 -0.57
CA VAL A 214 -10.75 8.14 0.60
C VAL A 214 -10.62 6.64 0.45
N LEU A 215 -9.98 6.02 1.44
CA LEU A 215 -9.74 4.59 1.49
C LEU A 215 -10.61 3.95 2.57
N ARG A 216 -11.26 2.83 2.26
CA ARG A 216 -12.06 2.05 3.19
C ARG A 216 -11.32 0.76 3.54
N GLY A 217 -10.98 0.59 4.82
CA GLY A 217 -10.39 -0.64 5.33
C GLY A 217 -11.39 -1.79 5.39
N HIS A 218 -10.89 -3.01 5.61
CA HIS A 218 -11.73 -4.22 5.78
C HIS A 218 -12.69 -4.11 6.97
N ASN A 219 -12.35 -3.32 7.99
CA ASN A 219 -13.21 -3.04 9.14
C ASN A 219 -14.28 -1.97 8.88
N GLY A 220 -14.44 -1.52 7.63
CA GLY A 220 -15.38 -0.48 7.22
C GLY A 220 -14.96 0.94 7.57
N LYS A 221 -13.85 1.14 8.30
CA LYS A 221 -13.37 2.49 8.62
C LYS A 221 -12.82 3.17 7.37
N GLU A 222 -13.15 4.44 7.23
CA GLU A 222 -12.74 5.27 6.10
C GLU A 222 -11.71 6.30 6.54
N VAL A 223 -10.68 6.50 5.71
CA VAL A 223 -9.61 7.45 5.95
C VAL A 223 -9.41 8.31 4.71
N LEU A 224 -9.47 9.62 4.92
CA LEU A 224 -9.06 10.63 3.97
C LEU A 224 -7.53 10.66 3.90
N LEU A 225 -6.99 10.57 2.69
CA LEU A 225 -5.57 10.47 2.41
C LEU A 225 -5.18 11.46 1.32
N PHE A 226 -4.22 12.33 1.60
CA PHE A 226 -3.61 13.20 0.61
C PHE A 226 -2.13 13.41 0.94
N PHE A 227 -1.36 13.82 -0.05
CA PHE A 227 0.04 14.14 0.14
C PHE A 227 0.20 15.59 0.61
N ALA A 228 1.12 15.87 1.51
CA ALA A 228 1.36 17.22 2.01
C ALA A 228 2.85 17.52 1.96
N ASN A 229 3.17 18.77 1.60
CA ASN A 229 4.51 19.31 1.69
C ASN A 229 4.49 20.49 2.66
N SER A 230 5.12 20.34 3.83
CA SER A 230 5.21 21.44 4.78
C SER A 230 6.34 22.40 4.36
N GLN A 231 5.99 23.57 3.84
CA GLN A 231 6.96 24.62 3.49
C GLN A 231 7.79 25.11 4.69
N ARG A 232 7.31 24.91 5.93
CA ARG A 232 7.99 25.36 7.15
C ARG A 232 9.08 24.41 7.65
N LYS A 233 9.04 23.14 7.23
CA LYS A 233 9.89 22.07 7.77
C LYS A 233 10.51 21.17 6.70
N ASP A 234 10.38 21.54 5.42
CA ASP A 234 10.75 20.73 4.25
C ASP A 234 10.27 19.28 4.35
N LEU A 235 9.09 19.08 4.95
CA LEU A 235 8.57 17.75 5.27
C LEU A 235 7.51 17.34 4.27
N LYS A 236 7.86 16.39 3.42
CA LYS A 236 6.96 15.71 2.48
C LYS A 236 6.42 14.43 3.10
N ARG A 237 5.10 14.29 3.21
CA ARG A 237 4.48 13.10 3.81
C ARG A 237 3.03 12.96 3.43
N TYR A 238 2.49 11.76 3.62
CA TYR A 238 1.05 11.54 3.58
C TYR A 238 0.37 12.00 4.87
N VAL A 239 -0.78 12.65 4.71
CA VAL A 239 -1.69 13.02 5.79
C VAL A 239 -2.87 12.07 5.73
N HIS A 240 -3.16 11.45 6.87
CA HIS A 240 -4.25 10.50 7.06
C HIS A 240 -5.22 11.08 8.08
N ILE A 241 -6.48 11.27 7.69
CA ILE A 241 -7.54 11.79 8.57
C ILE A 241 -8.69 10.78 8.55
N PRO A 242 -8.97 10.08 9.66
CA PRO A 242 -10.17 9.26 9.75
C PRO A 242 -11.42 10.08 9.47
N VAL A 243 -12.32 9.58 8.62
CA VAL A 243 -13.53 10.33 8.21
C VAL A 243 -14.43 10.62 9.40
N ASN A 244 -14.47 9.71 10.39
CA ASN A 244 -15.20 9.90 11.65
C ASN A 244 -14.63 11.01 12.56
N CYS A 245 -13.46 11.58 12.23
CA CYS A 245 -12.92 12.75 12.92
C CYS A 245 -13.39 14.08 12.30
N ILE A 246 -14.16 14.05 11.21
CA ILE A 246 -14.75 15.24 10.62
C ILE A 246 -16.06 15.53 11.36
N ASP A 247 -16.04 16.59 12.16
CA ASP A 247 -17.17 17.03 13.00
C ASP A 247 -18.28 17.67 12.15
N SER A 248 -17.86 18.57 11.26
CA SER A 248 -18.75 19.27 10.34
C SER A 248 -17.97 19.76 9.13
N PHE A 249 -18.69 20.11 8.06
CA PHE A 249 -18.08 20.70 6.88
C PHE A 249 -18.91 21.86 6.32
N LYS A 250 -18.23 22.76 5.60
CA LYS A 250 -18.85 23.84 4.82
C LYS A 250 -18.46 23.64 3.35
N PRO A 251 -19.42 23.43 2.42
CA PRO A 251 -19.13 23.05 1.04
C PRO A 251 -18.51 24.15 0.17
N GLY A 252 -18.48 25.40 0.66
CA GLY A 252 -18.16 26.57 -0.15
C GLY A 252 -19.36 27.05 -0.98
N LYS A 253 -19.49 28.37 -1.18
CA LYS A 253 -20.69 28.96 -1.80
C LYS A 253 -20.74 28.83 -3.33
N LYS A 254 -19.60 28.59 -3.99
CA LYS A 254 -19.46 28.53 -5.45
C LYS A 254 -18.18 27.80 -5.86
N ALA A 255 -18.06 27.47 -7.14
CA ALA A 255 -16.83 26.97 -7.75
C ALA A 255 -15.61 27.83 -7.40
N GLY A 256 -14.46 27.18 -7.18
CA GLY A 256 -13.22 27.83 -6.77
C GLY A 256 -13.21 28.34 -5.32
N LYS A 257 -14.22 28.01 -4.50
CA LYS A 257 -14.17 28.21 -3.05
C LYS A 257 -13.85 26.89 -2.35
N PRO A 258 -13.00 26.92 -1.31
CA PRO A 258 -12.59 25.71 -0.63
C PRO A 258 -13.74 25.12 0.19
N VAL A 259 -13.78 23.79 0.25
CA VAL A 259 -14.53 23.04 1.25
C VAL A 259 -13.79 23.13 2.57
N VAL A 260 -14.48 23.49 3.64
CA VAL A 260 -13.88 23.68 4.96
C VAL A 260 -14.33 22.55 5.88
N LEU A 261 -13.41 21.72 6.32
CA LEU A 261 -13.65 20.64 7.30
C LEU A 261 -13.30 21.15 8.70
N GLN A 262 -14.19 20.93 9.66
CA GLN A 262 -13.91 21.04 11.09
C GLN A 262 -13.56 19.64 11.60
N LEU A 263 -12.41 19.51 12.26
CA LEU A 263 -11.89 18.24 12.72
C LEU A 263 -11.95 18.16 14.25
N GLN A 264 -12.35 17.02 14.78
CA GLN A 264 -12.31 16.75 16.21
C GLN A 264 -10.87 16.55 16.69
N PRO A 265 -10.52 17.08 17.88
CA PRO A 265 -9.19 16.91 18.47
C PRO A 265 -9.07 15.52 19.10
N ASN A 266 -8.91 14.47 18.30
CA ASN A 266 -8.81 13.09 18.82
C ASN A 266 -7.37 12.58 18.98
N PHE A 267 -6.35 13.23 18.38
CA PHE A 267 -4.97 12.69 18.33
C PHE A 267 -3.91 13.79 18.22
N ASP A 268 -2.64 13.48 18.55
CA ASP A 268 -1.49 14.41 18.46
C ASP A 268 -1.27 15.07 17.08
N LEU A 269 -1.73 14.43 15.99
CA LEU A 269 -1.70 15.01 14.65
C LEU A 269 -2.85 16.02 14.41
N LEU A 270 -4.02 15.77 15.00
CA LEU A 270 -5.25 16.57 14.86
C LEU A 270 -5.40 17.64 15.96
N THR A 271 -4.70 17.50 17.09
CA THR A 271 -4.68 18.50 18.18
C THR A 271 -4.22 19.88 17.67
N GLN A 272 -3.39 19.90 16.62
CA GLN A 272 -2.91 21.11 15.96
C GLN A 272 -3.71 21.50 14.69
N MET A 273 -4.40 20.55 14.06
CA MET A 273 -5.14 20.75 12.81
C MET A 273 -6.65 20.72 13.08
N ARG A 274 -7.18 21.85 13.54
CA ARG A 274 -8.62 22.00 13.85
C ARG A 274 -9.48 22.22 12.61
N THR A 275 -8.92 22.89 11.60
CA THR A 275 -9.62 23.25 10.37
C THR A 275 -8.77 22.93 9.17
N LEU A 276 -9.34 22.21 8.20
CA LEU A 276 -8.74 21.91 6.90
C LEU A 276 -9.57 22.56 5.79
N ASN A 277 -8.93 23.37 4.95
CA ASN A 277 -9.55 23.98 3.78
C ASN A 277 -9.05 23.24 2.54
N ILE A 278 -9.95 22.71 1.71
CA ILE A 278 -9.62 21.93 0.52
C ILE A 278 -10.18 22.65 -0.69
N LEU A 279 -9.29 23.09 -1.58
CA LEU A 279 -9.64 23.65 -2.87
C LEU A 279 -9.51 22.56 -3.93
N PHE A 280 -10.60 22.29 -4.63
CA PHE A 280 -10.65 21.32 -5.73
C PHE A 280 -10.27 21.98 -7.05
N LEU A 281 -9.73 21.18 -7.97
CA LEU A 281 -9.45 21.63 -9.34
C LEU A 281 -10.72 21.68 -10.20
N ASP A 282 -11.63 20.73 -9.96
CA ASP A 282 -12.93 20.65 -10.64
C ASP A 282 -14.06 20.90 -9.63
N ASP A 283 -15.12 21.59 -10.06
CA ASP A 283 -16.31 21.79 -9.24
C ASP A 283 -17.13 20.51 -9.10
N LEU A 284 -17.10 19.61 -10.09
CA LEU A 284 -17.76 18.31 -10.02
C LEU A 284 -17.16 17.45 -8.90
N ASP A 285 -15.83 17.40 -8.80
CA ASP A 285 -15.13 16.74 -7.69
C ASP A 285 -15.51 17.34 -6.34
N ARG A 286 -15.63 18.67 -6.28
CA ARG A 286 -16.08 19.37 -5.06
C ARG A 286 -17.50 18.96 -4.66
N GLN A 287 -18.42 18.92 -5.62
CA GLN A 287 -19.82 18.54 -5.39
C GLN A 287 -19.91 17.08 -4.92
N ALA A 288 -19.27 16.16 -5.66
CA ALA A 288 -19.23 14.74 -5.31
C ALA A 288 -18.60 14.50 -3.93
N PHE A 289 -17.55 15.26 -3.56
CA PHE A 289 -16.97 15.18 -2.22
C PHE A 289 -17.94 15.64 -1.13
N CYS A 290 -18.71 16.71 -1.38
CA CYS A 290 -19.69 17.21 -0.41
C CYS A 290 -20.85 16.21 -0.22
N GLU A 291 -21.32 15.60 -1.30
CA GLU A 291 -22.32 14.53 -1.27
C GLU A 291 -21.79 13.31 -0.50
N PHE A 292 -20.58 12.87 -0.82
CA PHE A 292 -19.89 11.80 -0.12
C PHE A 292 -19.84 12.05 1.39
N LEU A 293 -19.47 13.26 1.82
CA LEU A 293 -19.40 13.62 3.23
C LEU A 293 -20.78 13.69 3.89
N ALA A 294 -21.80 14.23 3.20
CA ALA A 294 -23.16 14.31 3.72
C ALA A 294 -23.79 12.93 4.01
N GLU A 295 -23.40 11.90 3.28
CA GLU A 295 -23.83 10.52 3.54
C GLU A 295 -23.22 9.92 4.82
N ARG A 296 -22.04 10.40 5.22
CA ARG A 296 -21.18 9.78 6.26
C ARG A 296 -21.17 10.55 7.57
N ILE A 297 -21.30 11.86 7.49
CA ILE A 297 -21.35 12.78 8.63
C ILE A 297 -22.84 13.07 8.86
N LYS A 298 -23.49 12.22 9.64
CA LYS A 298 -24.84 12.44 10.16
C LYS A 298 -24.80 12.56 11.66
#